data_AF-A0A3D4R6J0-F1
#
_entry.id   AF-A0A3D4R6J0-F1
#
_cell.length_a   1.000
_cell.length_b   1.000
_cell.length_c   1.000
_cell.angle_alpha   90.00
_cell.angle_beta   90.00
_cell.angle_gamma   90.00
#
_symmetry.space_group_name_H-M   'P 1'
#
loop_
_entity.id
_entity.type
_entity.pdbx_description
1 polymer ?
#
loop_
_entity_poly.entity_id
_entity_poly.type
_entity_poly.pdbx_seq_one_letter_code
_entity_poly.pdbx_strand_id
1 'polypeptide(L)' 'DAYLISPKTERGRCLKAQELPGLWNGGMAYWNTVFVELPLSVFNPVKTVYDLLRPQHRGGQSVK' A
#
# COMPACT_ATOMS: atom_id res chain seq x y z
N ASP A 1 -0.94 2.98 23.32
CA ASP A 1 -0.80 3.70 22.02
C ASP A 1 -0.23 2.78 20.97
N ALA A 2 -0.81 2.79 19.76
CA ALA A 2 -0.33 2.02 18.61
C ALA A 2 0.54 2.91 17.71
N TYR A 3 1.66 2.38 17.21
CA TYR A 3 2.57 3.08 16.28
C TYR A 3 3.37 2.08 15.44
N LEU A 4 3.89 2.53 14.29
CA LEU A 4 4.82 1.78 13.44
C LEU A 4 6.19 2.43 13.50
N ILE A 5 7.27 1.64 13.57
CA ILE A 5 8.64 2.14 13.38
C ILE A 5 9.13 1.69 12.02
N SER A 6 9.40 2.64 11.13
CA SER A 6 9.92 2.36 9.78
C SER A 6 11.38 2.83 9.66
N PRO A 7 12.26 2.04 9.03
CA PRO A 7 13.58 2.52 8.65
C PRO A 7 13.43 3.53 7.50
N LYS A 8 14.08 4.69 7.61
CA LYS A 8 14.14 5.70 6.56
C LYS A 8 15.55 6.20 6.36
N THR A 9 15.76 6.84 5.22
CA THR A 9 17.00 7.55 4.92
C THR A 9 16.66 9.00 4.65
N GLU A 10 17.27 9.90 5.41
CA GLU A 10 17.14 11.34 5.20
C GLU A 10 18.54 11.94 5.06
N ARG A 11 18.78 12.63 3.94
CA ARG A 11 20.06 13.30 3.64
C ARG A 11 21.28 12.37 3.83
N GLY A 12 21.15 11.11 3.43
CA GLY A 12 22.20 10.09 3.52
C GLY A 12 22.36 9.44 4.90
N ARG A 13 21.57 9.82 5.91
CA ARG A 13 21.58 9.20 7.24
C ARG A 13 20.43 8.20 7.39
N CYS A 14 20.76 7.01 7.88
CA CYS A 14 19.76 6.04 8.32
C CYS A 14 19.14 6.46 9.65
N LEU A 15 17.82 6.45 9.71
CA LEU A 15 17.05 6.77 10.91
C LEU A 15 15.86 5.81 11.07
N LYS A 16 15.33 5.75 12.28
CA LYS A 16 14.06 5.09 12.58
C LYS A 16 13.01 6.17 12.76
N ALA A 17 11.98 6.15 11.92
CA ALA A 17 10.86 7.08 12.01
C ALA A 17 9.71 6.42 12.76
N GLN A 18 9.11 7.14 13.71
CA GLN A 18 7.87 6.74 14.33
C GLN A 18 6.70 7.29 13.51
N GLU A 19 5.87 6.39 13.00
CA GLU A 19 4.68 6.72 12.24
C GLU A 19 3.46 6.44 13.11
N LEU A 20 2.65 7.47 13.32
CA LEU A 20 1.34 7.28 13.91
C LEU A 20 0.46 6.47 12.95
N PRO A 21 -0.44 5.62 13.45
CA PRO A 21 -1.38 4.87 12.64
C PRO A 21 -2.34 5.84 11.96
N GLY A 22 -1.97 6.29 10.75
CA GLY A 22 -2.71 7.30 9.97
C GLY A 22 -3.31 6.76 8.67
N LEU A 23 -3.11 5.47 8.37
CA LEU A 23 -3.81 4.83 7.26
C LEU A 23 -5.24 4.49 7.69
N TRP A 24 -6.18 4.51 6.74
CA TRP A 24 -7.61 4.22 6.95
C TRP A 24 -7.84 3.04 7.91
N ASN A 25 -7.08 1.95 7.75
CA ASN A 25 -7.18 0.76 8.58
C ASN A 25 -6.86 0.99 10.07
N GLY A 26 -5.88 1.85 10.36
CA GLY A 26 -5.57 2.25 11.74
C GLY A 26 -6.65 3.13 12.35
N GLY A 27 -7.33 3.94 11.52
CA GLY A 27 -8.47 4.77 11.94
C GLY A 27 -9.74 3.99 12.28
N MET A 28 -9.85 2.74 11.84
CA MET A 28 -10.96 1.84 12.19
C MET A 28 -10.77 1.15 13.55
N ALA A 29 -9.79 1.55 14.36
CA ALA A 29 -9.60 1.02 15.70
C ALA A 29 -10.89 1.17 16.53
N TYR A 30 -11.27 0.09 17.24
CA TYR A 30 -12.48 0.01 18.07
C TYR A 30 -13.83 0.02 17.31
N TRP A 31 -13.82 -0.09 15.98
CA TRP A 31 -15.04 -0.26 15.20
C TRP A 31 -15.49 -1.73 15.21
N ASN A 32 -16.80 -1.97 15.15
CA ASN A 32 -17.34 -3.29 14.80
C ASN A 32 -17.06 -3.54 13.32
N THR A 33 -16.03 -4.35 13.01
CA THR A 33 -15.55 -4.60 11.65
C THR A 33 -15.71 -6.07 11.27
N VAL A 34 -15.87 -6.31 9.97
CA VAL A 34 -15.87 -7.66 9.39
C VAL A 34 -14.99 -7.64 8.14
N PHE A 35 -14.18 -8.68 7.96
CA PHE A 35 -13.44 -8.89 6.73
C PHE A 35 -14.33 -9.60 5.72
N VAL A 36 -14.39 -9.04 4.51
CA VAL A 36 -15.12 -9.63 3.38
C VAL A 36 -14.12 -9.94 2.29
N GLU A 37 -14.06 -11.21 1.88
CA GLU A 37 -13.22 -11.64 0.78
C GLU A 37 -13.80 -11.11 -0.54
N LEU A 38 -12.91 -10.62 -1.42
CA LEU A 38 -13.27 -10.15 -2.74
C LEU A 38 -12.47 -10.91 -3.80
N PRO A 39 -13.01 -11.09 -5.02
CA PRO A 39 -12.27 -11.71 -6.11
C PRO A 39 -10.94 -11.00 -6.37
N LEU A 40 -9.86 -11.74 -6.62
CA LEU A 40 -8.54 -11.14 -6.85
C LEU A 40 -8.54 -10.14 -8.02
N SER A 41 -9.43 -10.31 -9.00
CA SER A 41 -9.56 -9.43 -10.16
C SER A 41 -9.86 -7.97 -9.82
N VAL A 42 -10.48 -7.70 -8.65
CA VAL A 42 -10.79 -6.32 -8.22
C VAL A 42 -9.60 -5.62 -7.55
N PHE A 43 -8.51 -6.35 -7.28
CA PHE A 43 -7.34 -5.82 -6.58
C PHE A 43 -6.11 -5.73 -7.49
N ASN A 44 -5.84 -4.54 -8.03
CA ASN A 44 -4.71 -4.28 -8.93
C ASN A 44 -3.81 -3.16 -8.38
N PRO A 45 -3.00 -3.41 -7.33
CA PRO A 45 -2.19 -2.38 -6.69
C PRO A 45 -0.91 -2.08 -7.47
N VAL A 46 -0.49 -0.80 -7.42
CA VAL A 46 0.82 -0.32 -7.90
C VAL A 46 1.62 0.16 -6.70
N LYS A 47 2.62 -0.61 -6.28
CA LYS A 47 3.50 -0.30 -5.14
C LYS A 47 4.92 0.07 -5.59
N THR A 48 5.36 -0.50 -6.70
CA THR A 48 6.65 -0.26 -7.34
C THR A 48 6.44 0.18 -8.78
N VAL A 49 7.47 0.77 -9.39
CA VAL A 49 7.42 1.16 -10.80
C VAL A 49 7.15 -0.04 -11.72
N TYR A 50 7.67 -1.22 -11.37
CA TYR A 50 7.46 -2.44 -12.15
C TYR A 50 6.01 -2.92 -12.15
N ASP A 51 5.21 -2.57 -11.15
CA ASP A 51 3.79 -2.96 -11.12
C ASP A 51 3.03 -2.37 -12.32
N LEU A 52 3.42 -1.19 -12.81
CA LEU A 52 2.83 -0.56 -14.00
C LEU A 52 3.03 -1.37 -15.29
N LEU A 53 4.00 -2.30 -15.32
CA LEU A 53 4.24 -3.16 -16.47
C LEU A 53 3.22 -4.31 -16.58
N ARG A 54 2.39 -4.52 -15.56
CA ARG A 54 1.35 -5.54 -15.58
C ARG A 54 0.31 -5.25 -16.67
N PRO A 55 -0.24 -6.28 -17.34
CA PRO A 55 -1.21 -6.12 -18.41
C PRO A 55 -2.40 -5.23 -18.03
N GLN A 56 -2.86 -5.32 -16.78
CA GLN A 56 -4.00 -4.57 -16.24
C GLN A 56 -3.77 -3.05 -16.20
N HIS A 57 -2.52 -2.58 -16.29
CA HIS A 57 -2.15 -1.16 -16.23
C HIS A 57 -1.62 -0.61 -17.55
N ARG A 58 -1.44 -1.47 -18.57
CA ARG A 58 -1.03 -1.06 -19.91
C ARG A 58 -2.30 -0.73 -20.70
N GLY A 59 -2.64 0.56 -20.74
CA GLY A 59 -3.76 1.07 -21.55
C GLY A 59 -3.63 0.54 -22.98
N GLY A 60 -4.67 -0.15 -23.45
CA GLY A 60 -4.64 -1.03 -24.62
C GLY A 60 -3.86 -0.44 -25.80
N GLN A 61 -2.68 -0.99 -26.06
CA GLN A 61 -2.11 -1.00 -27.39
C GLN A 61 -1.81 -2.44 -27.77
N SER A 62 -2.52 -2.83 -28.82
CA SER A 62 -2.48 -4.11 -29.49
C SER A 62 -1.05 -4.55 -29.73
N VAL A 63 -0.78 -5.81 -29.40
CA VAL A 63 0.23 -6.59 -30.11
C VAL A 63 -0.08 -6.42 -31.60
N LYS A 64 0.87 -5.87 -32.36
CA LYS A 64 0.98 -6.20 -33.78
C LYS A 64 1.62 -7.57 -33.89
#